data_AF-A0A2B7XET6-F1
#
_entry.id   AF-A0A2B7XET6-F1
#
_cell.length_a   1.000
_cell.length_b   1.000
_cell.length_c   1.000
_cell.angle_alpha   90.00
_cell.angle_beta   90.00
_cell.angle_gamma   90.00
#
_symmetry.space_group_name_H-M   'P 1'
#
loop_
_entity.id
_entity.type
_entity.pdbx_description
1 polymer ?
#
loop_
_entity_poly.entity_id
_entity_poly.type
_entity_poly.pdbx_seq_one_letter_code
_entity_poly.pdbx_strand_id
1 'polypeptide(L)'
;MTLKALILDGVRKRYSVGSTVGTVVGCSLRFLQFVFGIAVIGLYAQDLVKQRKDGGGYDPKWTYATSLGTISSLSAAVYFTIPLVMPAFSLLPTVNLPTLVYDSILSILWLALFGLFGKLYITRDAPAEDVNTIRMKHAVWVDLANLALWTATAAWAGVRWWRGGKERRQAEKESEGEMGEV
;
A
#
# COMPACT_ATOMS: atom_id res chain seq x y z
N MET A 1 -10.10 23.73 21.59
CA MET A 1 -10.05 23.99 20.13
C MET A 1 -11.30 23.42 19.48
N THR A 2 -12.08 24.24 18.79
CA THR A 2 -13.37 23.87 18.18
C THR A 2 -13.15 23.06 16.89
N LEU A 3 -13.96 22.01 16.65
CA LEU A 3 -13.91 21.15 15.45
C LEU A 3 -13.85 21.96 14.13
N LYS A 4 -14.53 23.11 14.08
CA LYS A 4 -14.51 24.04 12.95
C LYS A 4 -13.13 24.63 12.67
N ALA A 5 -12.36 24.96 13.70
CA ALA A 5 -10.99 25.47 13.55
C ALA A 5 -10.06 24.38 13.01
N LEU A 6 -10.21 23.14 13.48
CA LEU A 6 -9.43 21.99 13.01
C LEU A 6 -9.72 21.65 11.53
N ILE A 7 -10.99 21.77 11.11
CA ILE A 7 -11.40 21.62 9.72
C ILE A 7 -10.85 22.78 8.87
N LEU A 8 -10.98 24.02 9.33
CA LEU A 8 -10.54 25.20 8.58
C LEU A 8 -9.01 25.23 8.39
N ASP A 9 -8.25 24.94 9.45
CA ASP A 9 -6.79 24.86 9.39
C ASP A 9 -6.32 23.65 8.58
N GLY A 10 -7.03 22.51 8.67
CA GLY A 10 -6.80 21.35 7.82
C GLY A 10 -7.03 21.66 6.33
N VAL A 11 -8.08 22.41 6.01
CA VAL A 11 -8.39 22.89 4.65
C VAL A 11 -7.33 23.89 4.17
N ARG A 12 -6.95 24.87 4.99
CA ARG A 12 -5.95 25.90 4.65
C ARG A 12 -4.55 25.31 4.43
N LYS A 13 -4.13 24.36 5.26
CA LYS A 13 -2.84 23.65 5.12
C LYS A 13 -2.79 22.79 3.85
N ARG A 14 -3.95 22.33 3.35
CA ARG A 14 -4.07 21.53 2.12
C ARG A 14 -3.93 22.34 0.83
N TYR A 15 -4.25 23.64 0.87
CA TYR A 15 -4.03 24.58 -0.24
C TYR A 15 -2.59 25.13 -0.35
N SER A 16 -1.69 24.70 0.55
CA SER A 16 -0.25 24.90 0.32
C SER A 16 0.20 23.98 -0.82
N VAL A 17 0.90 24.54 -1.82
CA VAL A 17 1.33 23.84 -3.05
C VAL A 17 2.03 22.50 -2.76
N GLY A 18 2.83 22.44 -1.68
CA GLY A 18 3.50 21.21 -1.25
C GLY A 18 2.55 20.09 -0.76
N SER A 19 1.39 20.45 -0.19
CA SER A 19 0.39 19.48 0.27
C SER A 19 -0.44 18.92 -0.88
N THR A 20 -0.71 19.73 -1.92
CA THR A 20 -1.43 19.30 -3.12
C THR A 20 -0.60 18.31 -3.94
N VAL A 21 0.69 18.58 -4.17
CA VAL A 21 1.59 17.66 -4.88
C VAL A 21 1.69 16.31 -4.16
N GLY A 22 1.89 16.33 -2.83
CA GLY A 22 1.92 15.10 -2.03
C GLY A 22 0.62 14.29 -2.09
N THR A 23 -0.52 14.98 -2.19
CA THR A 23 -1.83 14.33 -2.36
C THR A 23 -1.94 13.65 -3.73
N VAL A 24 -1.58 14.34 -4.81
CA VAL A 24 -1.66 13.80 -6.19
C VAL A 24 -0.74 12.59 -6.35
N VAL A 25 0.50 12.69 -5.85
CA VAL A 25 1.45 11.57 -5.87
C VAL A 25 0.91 10.40 -5.05
N GLY A 26 0.38 10.65 -3.85
CA GLY A 26 -0.22 9.62 -3.01
C GLY A 26 -1.41 8.92 -3.70
N CYS A 27 -2.33 9.69 -4.29
CA CYS A 27 -3.46 9.14 -5.04
C CYS A 27 -3.00 8.32 -6.25
N SER A 28 -1.98 8.79 -6.98
CA SER A 28 -1.41 8.07 -8.13
C SER A 28 -0.80 6.74 -7.71
N LEU A 29 -0.05 6.72 -6.60
CA LEU A 29 0.52 5.48 -6.04
C LEU A 29 -0.57 4.49 -5.61
N ARG A 30 -1.63 4.95 -4.93
CA ARG A 30 -2.77 4.09 -4.56
C ARG A 30 -3.53 3.56 -5.78
N PHE A 31 -3.70 4.39 -6.81
CA PHE A 31 -4.31 3.96 -8.07
C PHE A 31 -3.48 2.87 -8.77
N LEU A 32 -2.16 3.03 -8.83
CA LEU A 32 -1.27 2.00 -9.39
C LEU A 32 -1.33 0.70 -8.56
N GLN A 33 -1.33 0.79 -7.23
CA GLN A 33 -1.49 -0.39 -6.35
C GLN A 33 -2.82 -1.13 -6.62
N PHE A 34 -3.90 -0.38 -6.87
CA PHE A 34 -5.20 -0.94 -7.26
C PHE A 34 -5.11 -1.67 -8.61
N VAL A 35 -4.57 -1.01 -9.65
CA VAL A 35 -4.44 -1.59 -11.00
C VAL A 35 -3.60 -2.86 -10.97
N PHE A 36 -2.45 -2.85 -10.30
CA PHE A 36 -1.61 -4.03 -10.17
C PHE A 36 -2.27 -5.13 -9.31
N GLY A 37 -3.01 -4.77 -8.26
CA GLY A 37 -3.81 -5.73 -7.48
C GLY A 37 -4.86 -6.45 -8.35
N ILE A 38 -5.61 -5.71 -9.17
CA ILE A 38 -6.57 -6.30 -10.12
C ILE A 38 -5.86 -7.15 -11.18
N ALA A 39 -4.70 -6.73 -11.69
CA ALA A 39 -3.92 -7.50 -12.64
C ALA A 39 -3.52 -8.87 -12.05
N VAL A 40 -3.07 -8.90 -10.80
CA VAL A 40 -2.73 -10.14 -10.06
C VAL A 40 -3.95 -11.04 -9.90
N ILE A 41 -5.11 -10.49 -9.55
CA ILE A 41 -6.36 -11.27 -9.49
C ILE A 41 -6.64 -11.90 -10.85
N GLY A 42 -6.58 -11.13 -11.95
CA GLY A 42 -6.81 -11.64 -13.30
C GLY A 42 -5.79 -12.72 -13.71
N LEU A 43 -4.52 -12.54 -13.35
CA LEU A 43 -3.45 -13.47 -13.67
C LEU A 43 -3.59 -14.81 -12.96
N TYR A 44 -3.97 -14.83 -11.69
CA TYR A 44 -4.01 -16.04 -10.86
C TYR A 44 -5.39 -16.66 -10.68
N ALA A 45 -6.48 -15.89 -10.71
CA ALA A 45 -7.83 -16.43 -10.57
C ALA A 45 -8.21 -17.34 -11.75
N GLN A 46 -7.74 -17.03 -12.95
CA GLN A 46 -7.96 -17.89 -14.12
C GLN A 46 -7.34 -19.28 -13.95
N ASP A 47 -6.17 -19.38 -13.31
CA ASP A 47 -5.48 -20.65 -13.07
C ASP A 47 -6.17 -21.47 -11.97
N LEU A 48 -6.69 -20.79 -10.95
CA LEU A 48 -7.54 -21.41 -9.93
C LEU A 48 -8.82 -22.01 -10.52
N VAL A 49 -9.51 -21.26 -11.39
CA VAL A 49 -10.74 -21.70 -12.05
C VAL A 49 -10.47 -22.84 -13.02
N LYS A 50 -9.37 -22.78 -13.78
CA LYS A 50 -8.98 -23.83 -14.71
C LYS A 50 -8.74 -25.16 -13.98
N GLN A 51 -7.93 -25.14 -12.92
CA GLN A 51 -7.67 -26.36 -12.12
C GLN A 51 -8.94 -26.95 -11.52
N ARG A 52 -9.87 -26.09 -11.09
CA ARG A 52 -11.16 -26.55 -10.57
C ARG A 52 -12.02 -27.23 -11.65
N LYS A 53 -12.01 -26.70 -12.88
CA LYS A 53 -12.71 -27.30 -14.03
C LYS A 53 -12.10 -28.63 -14.44
N ASP A 54 -10.79 -28.77 -14.30
CA ASP A 54 -10.06 -30.01 -14.59
C ASP A 54 -10.24 -31.09 -13.49
N GLY A 55 -11.17 -30.89 -12.55
CA GLY A 55 -11.48 -31.82 -11.47
C GLY A 55 -10.53 -31.74 -10.25
N GLY A 56 -9.57 -30.82 -10.28
CA GLY A 56 -8.63 -30.57 -9.19
C GLY A 56 -9.23 -29.83 -7.99
N GLY A 57 -8.58 -29.97 -6.84
CA GLY A 57 -8.82 -29.13 -5.66
C GLY A 57 -8.28 -27.70 -5.84
N TYR A 58 -8.63 -26.79 -4.92
CA TYR A 58 -8.08 -25.44 -4.91
C TYR A 58 -6.61 -25.47 -4.45
N ASP A 59 -5.68 -25.16 -5.36
CA ASP A 59 -4.27 -25.07 -5.01
C ASP A 59 -4.06 -23.86 -4.07
N PRO A 60 -3.43 -24.07 -2.89
CA PRO A 60 -3.19 -23.01 -1.92
C PRO A 60 -2.45 -21.80 -2.49
N LYS A 61 -1.54 -22.00 -3.47
CA LYS A 61 -0.72 -20.90 -4.01
C LYS A 61 -1.56 -19.87 -4.78
N TRP A 62 -2.47 -20.34 -5.63
CA TRP A 62 -3.35 -19.48 -6.42
C TRP A 62 -4.43 -18.84 -5.55
N THR A 63 -4.91 -19.58 -4.54
CA THR A 63 -5.88 -19.09 -3.56
C THR A 63 -5.29 -17.94 -2.74
N TYR A 64 -4.06 -18.10 -2.26
CA TYR A 64 -3.33 -17.06 -1.52
C TYR A 64 -3.11 -15.80 -2.39
N ALA A 65 -2.62 -15.98 -3.62
CA ALA A 65 -2.40 -14.88 -4.57
C ALA A 65 -3.67 -14.08 -4.85
N THR A 66 -4.78 -14.78 -5.15
CA THR A 66 -6.07 -14.17 -5.46
C THR A 66 -6.65 -13.42 -4.25
N SER A 67 -6.55 -14.00 -3.05
CA SER A 67 -7.03 -13.38 -1.82
C SER A 67 -6.24 -12.12 -1.47
N LEU A 68 -4.90 -12.18 -1.56
CA LEU A 68 -4.03 -11.04 -1.30
C LEU A 68 -4.26 -9.91 -2.33
N GLY A 69 -4.38 -10.26 -3.62
CA GLY A 69 -4.75 -9.32 -4.68
C GLY A 69 -6.08 -8.63 -4.40
N THR A 70 -7.08 -9.38 -3.93
CA THR A 70 -8.42 -8.84 -3.59
C THR A 70 -8.37 -7.88 -2.41
N ILE A 71 -7.74 -8.28 -1.30
CA ILE A 71 -7.64 -7.44 -0.10
C ILE A 71 -6.85 -6.17 -0.39
N SER A 72 -5.70 -6.30 -1.06
CA SER A 72 -4.86 -5.15 -1.38
C SER A 72 -5.53 -4.20 -2.39
N SER A 73 -6.19 -4.72 -3.42
CA SER A 73 -6.96 -3.92 -4.39
C SER A 73 -8.09 -3.15 -3.69
N LEU A 74 -8.88 -3.83 -2.87
CA LEU A 74 -9.97 -3.19 -2.13
C LEU A 74 -9.44 -2.08 -1.20
N SER A 75 -8.36 -2.37 -0.47
CA SER A 75 -7.73 -1.38 0.41
C SER A 75 -7.14 -0.20 -0.36
N ALA A 76 -6.53 -0.44 -1.53
CA ALA A 76 -6.03 0.63 -2.40
C ALA A 76 -7.18 1.51 -2.92
N ALA A 77 -8.31 0.92 -3.31
CA ALA A 77 -9.50 1.66 -3.73
C ALA A 77 -10.08 2.52 -2.60
N VAL A 78 -10.14 1.99 -1.37
CA VAL A 78 -10.56 2.73 -0.17
C VAL A 78 -9.60 3.88 0.11
N TYR A 79 -8.29 3.65 0.11
CA TYR A 79 -7.30 4.70 0.34
C TYR A 79 -7.23 5.74 -0.77
N PHE A 80 -7.61 5.39 -2.00
CA PHE A 80 -7.75 6.34 -3.10
C PHE A 80 -9.00 7.22 -2.96
N THR A 81 -10.12 6.67 -2.49
CA THR A 81 -11.41 7.39 -2.39
C THR A 81 -11.54 8.28 -1.15
N ILE A 82 -10.96 7.89 -0.01
CA ILE A 82 -11.05 8.69 1.24
C ILE A 82 -10.54 10.14 1.06
N PRO A 83 -9.37 10.39 0.44
CA PRO A 83 -8.87 11.75 0.24
C PRO A 83 -9.76 12.61 -0.68
N LEU A 84 -10.53 11.98 -1.58
CA LEU A 84 -11.44 12.66 -2.51
C LEU A 84 -12.75 13.08 -1.82
N VAL A 85 -13.27 12.23 -0.93
CA VAL A 85 -14.57 12.46 -0.26
C VAL A 85 -14.41 13.21 1.07
N MET A 86 -13.34 12.94 1.83
CA MET A 86 -13.11 13.51 3.17
C MET A 86 -11.66 14.00 3.35
N PRO A 87 -11.28 15.11 2.69
CA PRO A 87 -9.90 15.62 2.72
C PRO A 87 -9.42 16.06 4.11
N ALA A 88 -10.31 16.47 5.02
CA ALA A 88 -9.94 16.84 6.38
C ALA A 88 -9.48 15.64 7.23
N PHE A 89 -10.05 14.45 6.99
CA PHE A 89 -9.74 13.24 7.77
C PHE A 89 -8.40 12.61 7.37
N SER A 90 -8.05 12.71 6.08
CA SER A 90 -6.81 12.17 5.51
C SER A 90 -5.53 12.90 5.99
N LEU A 91 -5.66 14.08 6.61
CA LEU A 91 -4.51 14.86 7.11
C LEU A 91 -4.28 14.70 8.62
N LEU A 92 -5.13 13.93 9.32
CA LEU A 92 -5.00 13.76 10.75
C LEU A 92 -3.71 12.98 11.08
N PRO A 93 -2.82 13.50 11.94
CA PRO A 93 -1.60 12.79 12.36
C PRO A 93 -1.90 11.39 12.93
N THR A 94 -3.08 11.23 13.53
CA THR A 94 -3.58 9.99 14.14
C THR A 94 -3.74 8.85 13.14
N VAL A 95 -4.00 9.13 11.86
CA VAL A 95 -4.18 8.07 10.84
C VAL A 95 -2.86 7.54 10.28
N ASN A 96 -1.73 8.22 10.51
CA ASN A 96 -0.44 7.82 9.93
C ASN A 96 0.10 6.50 10.49
N LEU A 97 -0.10 6.23 11.79
CA LEU A 97 0.40 5.03 12.45
C LEU A 97 -0.37 3.77 12.03
N PRO A 98 -1.72 3.75 12.03
CA PRO A 98 -2.48 2.64 11.50
C PRO A 98 -2.19 2.35 10.02
N THR A 99 -2.08 3.39 9.19
CA THR A 99 -1.74 3.21 7.76
C THR A 99 -0.33 2.64 7.57
N LEU A 100 0.66 3.06 8.37
CA LEU A 100 2.00 2.48 8.35
C LEU A 100 1.99 0.98 8.67
N VAL A 101 1.31 0.59 9.74
CA VAL A 101 1.21 -0.81 10.17
C VAL A 101 0.53 -1.63 9.07
N TYR A 102 -0.58 -1.14 8.53
CA TYR A 102 -1.33 -1.84 7.50
C TYR A 102 -0.54 -1.99 6.19
N ASP A 103 0.07 -0.90 5.69
CA ASP A 103 0.90 -0.94 4.48
C ASP A 103 2.11 -1.88 4.67
N SER A 104 2.68 -1.95 5.89
CA SER A 104 3.78 -2.87 6.21
C SER A 104 3.34 -4.33 6.21
N ILE A 105 2.16 -4.64 6.77
CA ILE A 105 1.58 -5.99 6.73
C ILE A 105 1.37 -6.43 5.28
N LEU A 106 0.77 -5.58 4.45
CA LEU A 106 0.58 -5.90 3.04
C LEU A 106 1.91 -6.06 2.31
N SER A 107 2.91 -5.24 2.60
CA SER A 107 4.26 -5.38 2.02
C SER A 107 4.87 -6.75 2.37
N ILE A 108 4.76 -7.20 3.62
CA ILE A 108 5.28 -8.52 4.03
C ILE A 108 4.53 -9.65 3.32
N LEU A 109 3.20 -9.55 3.19
CA LEU A 109 2.40 -10.55 2.48
C LEU A 109 2.77 -10.60 0.99
N TRP A 110 2.95 -9.45 0.35
CA TRP A 110 3.43 -9.38 -1.04
C TRP A 110 4.84 -9.92 -1.20
N LEU A 111 5.73 -9.68 -0.23
CA LEU A 111 7.08 -10.24 -0.21
C LEU A 111 7.05 -11.77 -0.11
N ALA A 112 6.18 -12.32 0.74
CA ALA A 112 6.00 -13.76 0.86
C ALA A 112 5.44 -14.37 -0.45
N LEU A 113 4.46 -13.71 -1.08
CA LEU A 113 3.91 -14.11 -2.39
C LEU A 113 5.00 -14.12 -3.46
N PHE A 114 5.74 -13.02 -3.58
CA PHE A 114 6.86 -12.89 -4.51
C PHE A 114 7.94 -13.94 -4.23
N GLY A 115 8.26 -14.23 -2.98
CA GLY A 115 9.23 -15.27 -2.63
C GLY A 115 8.78 -16.67 -3.04
N LEU A 116 7.49 -16.99 -2.84
CA LEU A 116 6.90 -18.28 -3.23
C LEU A 116 6.97 -18.49 -4.75
N PHE A 117 6.50 -17.51 -5.52
CA PHE A 117 6.47 -17.62 -6.98
C PHE A 117 7.83 -17.36 -7.63
N GLY A 118 8.67 -16.51 -7.04
CA GLY A 118 10.05 -16.29 -7.46
C GLY A 118 10.84 -17.60 -7.42
N LYS A 119 10.77 -18.34 -6.30
CA LYS A 119 11.43 -19.66 -6.20
C LYS A 119 10.87 -20.68 -7.20
N LEU A 120 9.57 -20.62 -7.48
CA LEU A 120 8.92 -21.60 -8.37
C LEU A 120 9.19 -21.34 -9.85
N TYR A 121 9.24 -20.07 -10.27
CA TYR A 121 9.24 -19.68 -11.67
C TYR A 121 10.54 -19.01 -12.15
N ILE A 122 11.25 -18.24 -11.31
CA ILE A 122 12.51 -17.60 -11.73
C ILE A 122 13.63 -18.64 -11.83
N THR A 123 13.69 -19.58 -10.88
CA THR A 123 14.72 -20.62 -10.82
C THR A 123 14.49 -21.80 -11.76
N ARG A 124 13.34 -21.87 -12.45
CA ARG A 124 13.09 -22.91 -13.46
C ARG A 124 13.46 -22.43 -14.85
N ASP A 125 14.31 -23.21 -15.52
CA ASP A 125 14.48 -23.12 -16.96
C ASP A 125 13.15 -23.49 -17.62
N ALA A 126 12.61 -22.53 -18.36
CA ALA A 126 11.37 -22.70 -19.09
C ALA A 126 11.76 -22.90 -20.56
N PRO A 127 11.52 -24.08 -21.17
CA PRO A 127 11.62 -24.22 -22.61
C PRO A 127 10.69 -23.18 -23.27
N ALA A 128 11.07 -22.64 -24.43
CA ALA A 128 10.30 -21.59 -25.11
C ALA A 128 8.85 -21.99 -25.45
N GLU A 129 8.56 -23.28 -25.43
CA GLU A 129 7.27 -23.91 -25.72
C GLU A 129 6.28 -23.81 -24.54
N ASP A 130 6.77 -23.58 -23.32
CA ASP A 130 5.95 -23.49 -22.10
C ASP A 130 5.39 -22.06 -21.87
N VAL A 131 4.42 -21.69 -22.71
CA VAL A 131 3.75 -20.37 -22.66
C VAL A 131 3.21 -20.03 -21.26
N ASN A 132 2.71 -21.01 -20.51
CA ASN A 132 2.22 -20.81 -19.14
C ASN A 132 3.33 -20.39 -18.18
N THR A 133 4.51 -21.00 -18.29
CA THR A 133 5.67 -20.68 -17.43
C THR A 133 6.22 -19.30 -17.77
N ILE A 134 6.26 -18.94 -19.05
CA ILE A 134 6.65 -17.58 -19.49
C ILE A 134 5.66 -16.55 -18.95
N ARG A 135 4.35 -16.78 -19.06
CA ARG A 135 3.32 -15.91 -18.48
C ARG A 135 3.50 -15.74 -16.98
N MET A 136 3.78 -16.82 -16.24
CA MET A 136 4.00 -16.77 -14.80
C MET A 136 5.28 -16.02 -14.43
N LYS A 137 6.35 -16.08 -15.22
CA LYS A 137 7.55 -15.24 -15.02
C LYS A 137 7.19 -13.74 -15.09
N HIS A 138 6.34 -13.33 -16.03
CA HIS A 138 5.86 -11.94 -16.10
C HIS A 138 4.96 -11.58 -14.92
N ALA A 139 4.09 -12.50 -14.48
CA ALA A 139 3.23 -12.28 -13.31
C ALA A 139 4.05 -12.01 -12.04
N VAL A 140 5.17 -12.71 -11.85
CA VAL A 140 6.08 -12.48 -10.71
C VAL A 140 6.67 -11.07 -10.70
N TRP A 141 6.95 -10.49 -11.87
CA TRP A 141 7.40 -9.10 -11.95
C TRP A 141 6.29 -8.11 -11.61
N VAL A 142 5.03 -8.43 -11.95
CA VAL A 142 3.87 -7.64 -11.53
C VAL A 142 3.70 -7.67 -10.02
N ASP A 143 3.88 -8.84 -9.39
CA ASP A 143 3.85 -8.97 -7.93
C ASP A 143 4.95 -8.13 -7.27
N LEU A 144 6.16 -8.14 -7.83
CA LEU A 144 7.28 -7.34 -7.34
C LEU A 144 7.03 -5.84 -7.48
N ALA A 145 6.45 -5.40 -8.60
CA ALA A 145 6.08 -4.00 -8.80
C ALA A 145 5.05 -3.55 -7.75
N ASN A 146 4.03 -4.38 -7.48
CA ASN A 146 3.03 -4.05 -6.46
C ASN A 146 3.64 -4.04 -5.06
N LEU A 147 4.50 -5.02 -4.73
CA LEU A 147 5.29 -5.05 -3.50
C LEU A 147 6.09 -3.75 -3.31
N ALA A 148 6.80 -3.31 -4.34
CA ALA A 148 7.60 -2.09 -4.29
C ALA A 148 6.73 -0.86 -3.99
N LEU A 149 5.53 -0.78 -4.59
CA LEU A 149 4.59 0.31 -4.31
C LEU A 149 4.10 0.28 -2.85
N TRP A 150 3.68 -0.88 -2.33
CA TRP A 150 3.25 -1.01 -0.93
C TRP A 150 4.37 -0.68 0.06
N THR A 151 5.60 -1.11 -0.26
CA THR A 151 6.79 -0.81 0.55
C THR A 151 7.11 0.69 0.52
N ALA A 152 7.00 1.33 -0.64
CA ALA A 152 7.22 2.77 -0.78
C ALA A 152 6.19 3.58 0.02
N THR A 153 4.91 3.19 0.00
CA THR A 153 3.88 3.89 0.80
C THR A 153 4.05 3.65 2.29
N ALA A 154 4.46 2.44 2.71
CA ALA A 154 4.83 2.13 4.09
C ALA A 154 6.00 3.00 4.54
N ALA A 155 7.10 3.03 3.78
CA ALA A 155 8.28 3.84 4.08
C ALA A 155 7.92 5.33 4.19
N TRP A 156 7.10 5.84 3.28
CA TRP A 156 6.63 7.22 3.31
C TRP A 156 5.80 7.53 4.56
N ALA A 157 4.89 6.65 4.95
CA ALA A 157 4.13 6.79 6.20
C ALA A 157 5.05 6.78 7.43
N GLY A 158 6.08 5.93 7.43
CA GLY A 158 7.07 5.82 8.50
C GLY A 158 7.90 7.10 8.66
N VAL A 159 8.39 7.65 7.55
CA VAL A 159 9.13 8.92 7.55
C VAL A 159 8.27 10.06 8.09
N ARG A 160 7.01 10.16 7.68
CA ARG A 160 6.09 11.21 8.17
C ARG A 160 5.79 11.08 9.66
N TRP A 161 5.60 9.84 10.16
CA TRP A 161 5.40 9.59 11.57
C TRP A 161 6.64 9.96 12.40
N TRP A 162 7.84 9.57 11.95
CA TRP A 162 9.09 9.91 12.62
C TRP A 162 9.33 11.42 12.72
N ARG A 163 9.06 12.15 11.63
CA ARG A 163 9.19 13.62 11.60
C ARG A 163 8.22 14.31 12.55
N GLY A 164 6.94 13.92 12.57
CA GLY A 164 5.96 14.47 13.50
C GLY A 164 6.29 14.17 14.97
N GLY A 165 6.88 13.00 15.26
CA GLY A 165 7.38 12.67 16.60
C GLY A 165 8.55 13.56 17.04
N LYS A 166 9.42 13.97 16.11
CA LYS A 166 10.55 14.87 16.40
C LYS A 166 10.08 16.29 16.72
N GLU A 167 9.14 16.82 15.94
CA GLU A 167 8.56 18.16 16.15
C GLU A 167 7.86 18.27 17.51
N ARG A 168 7.06 17.26 17.89
CA ARG A 168 6.39 17.23 19.20
C ARG A 168 7.38 17.22 20.37
N ARG A 169 8.45 16.41 20.29
CA ARG A 169 9.50 16.36 21.32
C ARG A 169 10.28 17.67 21.43
N GLN A 170 10.39 18.43 20.35
CA GLN A 170 11.05 19.73 20.36
C GLN A 170 10.17 20.80 21.01
N ALA A 171 8.87 20.82 20.70
CA ALA A 171 7.90 21.71 21.33
C ALA A 171 7.75 21.45 22.85
N GLU A 172 7.78 20.19 23.28
CA GLU A 172 7.78 19.82 24.71
C GLU A 172 9.00 20.41 25.43
N LYS A 173 10.20 20.30 24.84
CA LYS A 173 11.45 20.86 25.41
C LYS A 173 11.46 22.39 25.47
N GLU A 174 10.92 23.06 24.44
CA GLU A 174 10.77 24.51 24.43
C GLU A 174 9.80 24.97 25.53
N SER A 175 8.68 24.27 25.73
CA SER A 175 7.72 24.57 26.79
C SER A 175 8.23 24.30 28.22
N GLU A 176 9.05 23.27 28.42
CA GLU A 176 9.70 22.99 29.71
C GLU A 176 10.80 24.02 30.02
N GLY A 177 11.50 24.53 29.00
CA GLY A 177 12.49 25.60 29.15
C GLY A 177 11.87 26.92 29.59
N GLU A 178 10.75 27.33 28.97
CA GLU A 178 10.05 28.57 29.33
C GLU A 178 9.42 28.54 30.73
N MET A 179 9.00 27.37 31.24
CA MET A 179 8.48 27.24 32.62
C MET A 179 9.57 27.12 33.70
N GLY A 180 10.82 26.86 33.32
CA GLY A 180 11.96 26.80 34.24
C GLY A 180 12.63 28.15 34.48
N GLU A 181 12.34 29.16 33.65
CA GLU A 181 12.88 30.53 33.77
C GLU A 181 11.96 31.52 34.52
N VAL A 182 10.81 31.07 35.05
CA VAL A 182 9.86 31.88 35.86
C VAL A 182 9.92 31.59 37.35
#